data_AF-A0A1N7GTI1-F1
#
_entry.id   AF-A0A1N7GTI1-F1
#
_cell.length_a   1.000
_cell.length_b   1.000
_cell.length_c   1.000
_cell.angle_alpha   90.00
_cell.angle_beta   90.00
_cell.angle_gamma   90.00
#
_symmetry.space_group_name_H-M   'P 1'
#
loop_
_entity.id
_entity.type
_entity.pdbx_description
1 polymer ?
#
loop_
_entity_poly.entity_id
_entity_poly.type
_entity_poly.pdbx_seq_one_letter_code
_entity_poly.pdbx_strand_id
1 'polypeptide(L)'
;MTNKQKTIHRRTALGSILAGITTGLAGCTSSGNGSDDRSTDAAGDVIQSVDVDGLELVIELKRDEIDQLNVIAPSGDLFSQQTIESGVSQVSIDVGTDYSPGEYEIIGLADEESVEAVRVSLEPDLELTELRLGRDHPEEMYDGASDSQIDAEAILSVTNQGTGPTAVTALRFEGDVPFPTHESYDENDESGIYDPENDFGADADSITIPAGETVLVYSNSRPFSPAGTRSKCNSVGRNGQFTVHLFAIHDAADITLEYLIHYLSSDSEDCVIEIEETA
;
A
#
# COMPACT_ATOMS: atom_id res chain seq x y z
N MET A 1 -36.69 17.71 8.33
CA MET A 1 -36.87 16.30 8.71
C MET A 1 -37.29 15.53 7.47
N THR A 2 -36.33 14.88 6.82
CA THR A 2 -36.59 14.03 5.65
C THR A 2 -35.57 12.90 5.72
N ASN A 3 -36.02 11.78 6.27
CA ASN A 3 -35.22 10.57 6.46
C ASN A 3 -35.19 9.83 5.12
N LYS A 4 -34.04 9.71 4.47
CA LYS A 4 -33.85 8.88 3.27
C LYS A 4 -33.29 7.53 3.71
N GLN A 5 -34.16 6.54 3.84
CA GLN A 5 -33.76 5.13 3.96
C GLN A 5 -33.10 4.67 2.65
N LYS A 6 -31.85 4.22 2.71
CA LYS A 6 -31.14 3.60 1.60
C LYS A 6 -31.33 2.08 1.70
N THR A 7 -32.19 1.52 0.84
CA THR A 7 -32.38 0.07 0.68
C THR A 7 -31.21 -0.55 -0.08
N ILE A 8 -30.49 -1.47 0.55
CA ILE A 8 -29.42 -2.26 -0.08
C ILE A 8 -30.06 -3.42 -0.87
N HIS A 9 -29.89 -3.42 -2.19
CA HIS A 9 -30.26 -4.53 -3.06
C HIS A 9 -29.13 -5.57 -3.09
N ARG A 10 -29.37 -6.75 -2.52
CA ARG A 10 -28.52 -7.94 -2.70
C ARG A 10 -28.75 -8.50 -4.10
N ARG A 11 -27.70 -8.56 -4.94
CA ARG A 11 -27.71 -9.33 -6.19
C ARG A 11 -26.73 -10.48 -6.09
N THR A 12 -27.31 -11.67 -5.96
CA THR A 12 -26.68 -12.98 -6.16
C THR A 12 -26.57 -13.26 -7.65
N ALA A 13 -25.40 -13.66 -8.14
CA ALA A 13 -25.27 -14.41 -9.40
C ALA A 13 -24.15 -15.46 -9.25
N LEU A 14 -24.54 -16.70 -9.47
CA LEU A 14 -23.72 -17.91 -9.39
C LEU A 14 -22.87 -18.12 -10.65
N GLY A 15 -21.71 -18.75 -10.47
CA GLY A 15 -21.39 -19.98 -11.21
C GLY A 15 -20.20 -19.93 -12.17
N SER A 16 -19.14 -20.64 -11.82
CA SER A 16 -18.34 -21.48 -12.73
C SER A 16 -17.52 -22.48 -11.93
N ILE A 17 -17.85 -23.76 -12.06
CA ILE A 17 -17.18 -24.91 -11.45
C ILE A 17 -16.17 -25.46 -12.46
N LEU A 18 -14.90 -25.61 -12.07
CA LEU A 18 -13.97 -26.52 -12.73
C LEU A 18 -13.51 -27.58 -11.73
N ALA A 19 -13.91 -28.81 -12.00
CA ALA A 19 -13.58 -30.00 -11.23
C ALA A 19 -12.27 -30.62 -11.72
N GLY A 20 -11.33 -30.86 -10.80
CA GLY A 20 -10.18 -31.73 -11.01
C GLY A 20 -10.03 -32.65 -9.79
N ILE A 21 -10.32 -33.94 -9.97
CA ILE A 21 -10.21 -34.97 -8.92
C ILE A 21 -8.98 -35.82 -9.24
N THR A 22 -8.02 -35.90 -8.31
CA THR A 22 -7.28 -37.15 -8.06
C THR A 22 -7.02 -37.32 -6.57
N THR A 23 -7.59 -38.39 -6.03
CA THR A 23 -7.45 -38.95 -4.69
C THR A 23 -6.07 -39.56 -4.42
N GLY A 24 -5.60 -39.52 -3.16
CA GLY A 24 -4.49 -40.40 -2.73
C GLY A 24 -3.93 -40.21 -1.31
N LEU A 25 -4.64 -40.74 -0.30
CA LEU A 25 -4.16 -41.44 0.91
C LEU A 25 -3.21 -40.76 1.94
N ALA A 26 -3.82 -40.47 3.10
CA ALA A 26 -3.41 -40.71 4.51
C ALA A 26 -1.93 -40.82 4.92
N GLY A 27 -1.57 -40.04 5.95
CA GLY A 27 -0.44 -40.27 6.84
C GLY A 27 -0.51 -39.42 8.11
N CYS A 28 -1.22 -39.89 9.15
CA CYS A 28 -1.05 -39.39 10.51
C CYS A 28 0.25 -39.95 11.09
N THR A 29 1.16 -39.09 11.57
CA THR A 29 1.97 -39.37 12.77
C THR A 29 2.81 -38.17 13.22
N SER A 30 2.47 -37.67 14.41
CA SER A 30 3.38 -37.24 15.49
C SER A 30 4.28 -36.00 15.32
N SER A 31 3.88 -34.95 16.05
CA SER A 31 4.69 -34.16 17.00
C SER A 31 6.07 -33.68 16.54
N GLY A 32 6.12 -32.41 16.16
CA GLY A 32 7.31 -31.57 16.14
C GLY A 32 6.91 -30.14 16.49
N ASN A 33 7.42 -29.66 17.63
CA ASN A 33 7.21 -28.32 18.16
C ASN A 33 7.83 -27.30 17.20
N GLY A 34 7.00 -26.46 16.57
CA GLY A 34 7.43 -25.40 15.66
C GLY A 34 6.43 -24.26 15.76
N SER A 35 6.78 -23.28 16.58
CA SER A 35 6.10 -22.00 16.70
C SER A 35 6.32 -21.22 15.40
N ASP A 36 5.33 -21.28 14.51
CA ASP A 36 5.16 -20.30 13.44
C ASP A 36 4.24 -19.21 14.00
N ASP A 37 4.88 -18.21 14.58
CA ASP A 37 4.30 -17.00 15.14
C ASP A 37 3.96 -16.06 13.96
N ARG A 38 2.73 -16.15 13.46
CA ARG A 38 2.12 -15.06 12.70
C ARG A 38 1.20 -14.34 13.67
N SER A 39 1.61 -13.16 14.14
CA SER A 39 0.95 -12.39 15.18
C SER A 39 -0.42 -11.88 14.71
N THR A 40 -1.46 -12.66 14.95
CA THR A 40 -2.87 -12.24 15.04
C THR A 40 -3.52 -13.06 16.15
N ASP A 41 -3.16 -12.80 17.40
CA ASP A 41 -3.81 -13.37 18.59
C ASP A 41 -4.12 -12.25 19.59
N ALA A 42 -4.90 -11.26 19.16
CA ALA A 42 -5.52 -10.28 20.06
C ALA A 42 -6.96 -10.68 20.45
N ALA A 43 -7.28 -11.98 20.39
CA ALA A 43 -8.58 -12.50 20.75
C ALA A 43 -8.65 -12.80 22.27
N GLY A 44 -9.43 -12.00 22.98
CA GLY A 44 -9.84 -12.18 24.36
C GLY A 44 -11.28 -12.73 24.50
N ASP A 45 -11.82 -12.76 25.72
CA ASP A 45 -13.23 -13.17 25.96
C ASP A 45 -14.21 -12.04 25.59
N VAL A 46 -13.79 -10.79 25.81
CA VAL A 46 -14.61 -9.59 25.61
C VAL A 46 -14.29 -8.92 24.28
N ILE A 47 -13.00 -8.68 23.99
CA ILE A 47 -12.49 -8.19 22.71
C ILE A 47 -12.18 -9.42 21.87
N GLN A 48 -13.02 -9.72 20.89
CA GLN A 48 -13.00 -10.98 20.17
C GLN A 48 -11.97 -11.01 19.04
N SER A 49 -11.76 -9.87 18.38
CA SER A 49 -10.71 -9.68 17.38
C SER A 49 -10.35 -8.20 17.27
N VAL A 50 -9.16 -7.97 16.73
CA VAL A 50 -8.64 -6.65 16.40
C VAL A 50 -7.92 -6.82 15.08
N ASP A 51 -8.41 -6.12 14.06
CA ASP A 51 -7.95 -6.24 12.69
C ASP A 51 -7.77 -4.83 12.12
N VAL A 52 -6.84 -4.67 11.18
CA VAL A 52 -6.66 -3.43 10.42
C VAL A 52 -7.32 -3.62 9.07
N ASP A 53 -8.28 -2.76 8.73
CA ASP A 53 -9.00 -2.76 7.45
C ASP A 53 -8.86 -1.38 6.80
N GLY A 54 -8.10 -1.30 5.71
CA GLY A 54 -7.77 -0.03 5.08
C GLY A 54 -6.99 0.89 6.02
N LEU A 55 -7.66 1.93 6.50
CA LEU A 55 -7.13 2.94 7.43
C LEU A 55 -7.79 2.90 8.81
N GLU A 56 -8.60 1.87 9.07
CA GLU A 56 -9.35 1.72 10.31
C GLU A 56 -8.85 0.52 11.11
N LEU A 57 -8.85 0.67 12.43
CA LEU A 57 -8.75 -0.43 13.38
C LEU A 57 -10.17 -0.94 13.67
N VAL A 58 -10.48 -2.14 13.21
CA VAL A 58 -11.76 -2.80 13.38
C VAL A 58 -11.67 -3.75 14.57
N ILE A 59 -12.55 -3.56 15.54
CA ILE A 59 -12.53 -4.26 16.82
C ILE A 59 -13.87 -4.96 17.02
N GLU A 60 -13.85 -6.28 17.08
CA GLU A 60 -15.03 -7.09 17.38
C GLU A 60 -15.18 -7.28 18.90
N LEU A 61 -16.41 -7.10 19.38
CA LEU A 61 -16.73 -7.08 20.81
C LEU A 61 -17.86 -8.06 21.14
N LYS A 62 -17.72 -8.71 22.30
CA LYS A 62 -18.83 -9.38 22.97
C LYS A 62 -19.79 -8.32 23.50
N ARG A 63 -21.03 -8.39 23.04
CA ARG A 63 -22.07 -7.38 23.33
C ARG A 63 -22.28 -7.19 24.83
N ASP A 64 -22.47 -5.94 25.21
CA ASP A 64 -22.92 -5.52 26.55
C ASP A 64 -21.97 -5.89 27.71
N GLU A 65 -20.73 -6.29 27.41
CA GLU A 65 -19.70 -6.61 28.43
C GLU A 65 -18.85 -5.39 28.82
N ILE A 66 -18.73 -4.40 27.93
CA ILE A 66 -18.01 -3.14 28.15
C ILE A 66 -18.87 -1.95 27.70
N ASP A 67 -18.68 -0.81 28.35
CA ASP A 67 -19.33 0.46 28.01
C ASP A 67 -18.35 1.49 27.45
N GLN A 68 -17.05 1.22 27.51
CA GLN A 68 -16.01 2.08 26.96
C GLN A 68 -14.82 1.26 26.45
N LEU A 69 -14.20 1.78 25.40
CA LEU A 69 -12.98 1.28 24.80
C LEU A 69 -11.94 2.39 24.73
N ASN A 70 -10.73 2.13 25.24
CA ASN A 70 -9.59 3.01 25.11
C ASN A 70 -8.50 2.36 24.26
N VAL A 71 -7.89 3.13 23.38
CA VAL A 71 -6.71 2.72 22.62
C VAL A 71 -5.53 3.58 23.08
N ILE A 72 -4.46 2.94 23.51
CA ILE A 72 -3.25 3.57 24.02
C ILE A 72 -2.14 3.39 22.99
N ALA A 73 -1.53 4.50 22.58
CA ALA A 73 -0.42 4.51 21.64
C ALA A 73 0.87 3.92 22.25
N PRO A 74 1.88 3.56 21.43
CA PRO A 74 3.16 3.06 21.93
C PRO A 74 3.88 4.03 22.89
N SER A 75 3.59 5.33 22.82
CA SER A 75 4.10 6.34 23.75
C SER A 75 3.52 6.23 25.17
N GLY A 76 2.39 5.53 25.34
CA GLY A 76 1.57 5.51 26.55
C GLY A 76 0.47 6.57 26.58
N ASP A 77 0.35 7.39 25.54
CA ASP A 77 -0.72 8.39 25.43
C ASP A 77 -2.04 7.75 24.97
N LEU A 78 -3.17 8.34 25.37
CA LEU A 78 -4.48 7.95 24.86
C LEU A 78 -4.58 8.35 23.38
N PHE A 79 -4.64 7.34 22.51
CA PHE A 79 -4.82 7.52 21.07
C PHE A 79 -6.29 7.80 20.73
N SER A 80 -7.20 6.96 21.27
CA SER A 80 -8.63 7.08 21.02
C SER A 80 -9.44 6.57 22.20
N GLN A 81 -10.65 7.12 22.36
CA GLN A 81 -11.63 6.70 23.36
C GLN A 81 -13.01 6.66 22.71
N GLN A 82 -13.72 5.54 22.89
CA GLN A 82 -15.06 5.35 22.36
C GLN A 82 -16.00 4.82 23.44
N THR A 83 -17.20 5.41 23.53
CA THR A 83 -18.30 4.86 24.34
C THR A 83 -19.05 3.82 23.53
N ILE A 84 -19.32 2.67 24.13
CA ILE A 84 -19.97 1.53 23.49
C ILE A 84 -21.46 1.55 23.88
N GLU A 85 -22.32 1.72 22.88
CA GLU A 85 -23.77 1.61 23.10
C GLU A 85 -24.19 0.13 23.26
N SER A 86 -25.24 -0.11 24.04
CA SER A 86 -25.77 -1.46 24.22
C SER A 86 -26.16 -2.10 22.88
N GLY A 87 -25.80 -3.38 22.73
CA GLY A 87 -26.01 -4.17 21.52
C GLY A 87 -24.96 -4.00 20.43
N VAL A 88 -24.02 -3.04 20.56
CA VAL A 88 -22.88 -2.90 19.65
C VAL A 88 -21.93 -4.09 19.83
N SER A 89 -21.48 -4.66 18.71
CA SER A 89 -20.52 -5.77 18.67
C SER A 89 -19.31 -5.51 17.78
N GLN A 90 -19.19 -4.31 17.23
CA GLN A 90 -18.10 -3.92 16.35
C GLN A 90 -17.89 -2.41 16.46
N VAL A 91 -16.64 -1.99 16.51
CA VAL A 91 -16.21 -0.60 16.52
C VAL A 91 -15.11 -0.42 15.48
N SER A 92 -15.18 0.65 14.70
CA SER A 92 -14.09 1.10 13.84
C SER A 92 -13.47 2.37 14.43
N ILE A 93 -12.14 2.44 14.44
CA ILE A 93 -11.39 3.63 14.85
C ILE A 93 -10.48 4.03 13.69
N ASP A 94 -10.62 5.27 13.22
CA ASP A 94 -9.70 5.83 12.22
C ASP A 94 -8.27 5.87 12.78
N VAL A 95 -7.36 5.17 12.11
CA VAL A 95 -5.92 5.19 12.39
C VAL A 95 -5.21 6.15 11.46
N GLY A 96 -5.62 6.18 10.19
CA GLY A 96 -4.97 6.99 9.17
C GLY A 96 -3.54 6.54 8.88
N THR A 97 -2.68 7.45 8.45
CA THR A 97 -1.28 7.18 8.11
C THR A 97 -0.31 8.12 8.83
N ASP A 98 -0.74 8.79 9.89
CA ASP A 98 0.08 9.72 10.70
C ASP A 98 0.29 9.20 12.14
N TYR A 99 0.00 7.92 12.36
CA TYR A 99 0.14 7.25 13.64
C TYR A 99 1.63 7.00 13.97
N SER A 100 1.92 6.64 15.22
CA SER A 100 3.27 6.27 15.64
C SER A 100 3.43 4.76 15.56
N PRO A 101 4.34 4.22 14.71
CA PRO A 101 4.48 2.77 14.60
C PRO A 101 4.84 2.08 15.92
N GLY A 102 4.33 0.87 16.10
CA GLY A 102 4.62 -0.01 17.24
C GLY A 102 3.38 -0.64 17.86
N GLU A 103 3.53 -1.07 19.11
CA GLU A 103 2.50 -1.79 19.86
C GLU A 103 1.46 -0.85 20.49
N TYR A 104 0.21 -1.00 20.08
CA TYR A 104 -0.96 -0.34 20.66
C TYR A 104 -1.64 -1.27 21.67
N GLU A 105 -2.14 -0.70 22.76
CA GLU A 105 -2.91 -1.44 23.78
C GLU A 105 -4.37 -1.00 23.75
N ILE A 106 -5.27 -1.96 23.58
CA ILE A 106 -6.72 -1.74 23.51
C ILE A 106 -7.32 -2.26 24.81
N ILE A 107 -7.98 -1.37 25.55
CA ILE A 107 -8.48 -1.63 26.90
C ILE A 107 -10.00 -1.49 26.89
N GLY A 108 -10.69 -2.60 27.20
CA GLY A 108 -12.12 -2.62 27.45
C GLY A 108 -12.43 -2.28 28.90
N LEU A 109 -13.40 -1.38 29.12
CA LEU A 109 -13.80 -0.88 30.42
C LEU A 109 -15.31 -1.13 30.64
N ALA A 110 -15.66 -1.52 31.87
CA ALA A 110 -17.04 -1.56 32.34
C ALA A 110 -17.12 -0.79 33.66
N ASP A 111 -18.05 0.16 33.76
CA ASP A 111 -18.20 1.03 34.94
C ASP A 111 -16.85 1.67 35.37
N GLU A 112 -16.04 2.11 34.39
CA GLU A 112 -14.70 2.71 34.56
C GLU A 112 -13.59 1.75 35.05
N GLU A 113 -13.88 0.47 35.24
CA GLU A 113 -12.90 -0.56 35.61
C GLU A 113 -12.44 -1.37 34.39
N SER A 114 -11.13 -1.64 34.28
CA SER A 114 -10.58 -2.43 33.17
C SER A 114 -11.00 -3.89 33.31
N VAL A 115 -11.63 -4.42 32.25
CA VAL A 115 -12.11 -5.80 32.18
C VAL A 115 -11.17 -6.66 31.36
N GLU A 116 -10.65 -6.12 30.26
CA GLU A 116 -9.72 -6.81 29.37
C GLU A 116 -8.78 -5.81 28.69
N ALA A 117 -7.57 -6.28 28.34
CA ALA A 117 -6.63 -5.55 27.52
C ALA A 117 -5.97 -6.49 26.50
N VAL A 118 -5.91 -6.05 25.25
CA VAL A 118 -5.26 -6.77 24.14
C VAL A 118 -4.25 -5.85 23.45
N ARG A 119 -3.28 -6.43 22.74
CA ARG A 119 -2.26 -5.66 22.02
C ARG A 119 -2.34 -5.92 20.53
N VAL A 120 -2.02 -4.90 19.74
CA VAL A 120 -1.93 -4.96 18.28
C VAL A 120 -0.71 -4.16 17.81
N SER A 121 0.09 -4.73 16.92
CA SER A 121 1.18 -3.99 16.27
C SER A 121 0.64 -3.22 15.09
N LEU A 122 0.98 -1.94 14.98
CA LEU A 122 0.83 -1.15 13.77
C LEU A 122 2.23 -0.80 13.26
N GLU A 123 2.76 -1.62 12.37
CA GLU A 123 4.08 -1.42 11.77
C GLU A 123 3.94 -1.54 10.25
N PRO A 124 4.20 -0.48 9.47
CA PRO A 124 4.26 -0.60 8.02
C PRO A 124 5.59 -1.26 7.60
N ASP A 125 5.56 -1.98 6.49
CA ASP A 125 6.74 -2.61 5.90
C ASP A 125 6.58 -2.61 4.38
N LEU A 126 7.15 -1.59 3.73
CA LEU A 126 6.99 -1.38 2.30
C LEU A 126 8.10 -2.09 1.50
N GLU A 127 7.68 -2.77 0.43
CA GLU A 127 8.56 -3.35 -0.57
C GLU A 127 8.11 -2.91 -1.96
N LEU A 128 9.03 -2.36 -2.76
CA LEU A 128 8.81 -2.21 -4.19
C LEU A 128 9.08 -3.56 -4.85
N THR A 129 8.00 -4.24 -5.22
CA THR A 129 8.06 -5.61 -5.75
C THR A 129 8.32 -5.68 -7.24
N GLU A 130 8.00 -4.60 -7.98
CA GLU A 130 8.16 -4.57 -9.43
C GLU A 130 8.18 -3.14 -9.97
N LEU A 131 8.97 -2.90 -11.01
CA LEU A 131 8.95 -1.70 -11.82
C LEU A 131 8.76 -2.05 -13.29
N ARG A 132 7.81 -1.39 -13.95
CA ARG A 132 7.47 -1.61 -15.35
C ARG A 132 7.36 -0.30 -16.11
N LEU A 133 7.52 -0.37 -17.43
CA LEU A 133 7.30 0.76 -18.33
C LEU A 133 5.83 0.75 -18.79
N GLY A 134 5.16 1.90 -18.72
CA GLY A 134 3.75 2.01 -19.14
C GLY A 134 3.52 1.55 -20.59
N ARG A 135 4.47 1.83 -21.49
CA ARG A 135 4.42 1.45 -22.92
C ARG A 135 4.35 -0.05 -23.17
N ASP A 136 4.89 -0.84 -22.25
CA ASP A 136 4.90 -2.31 -22.35
C ASP A 136 3.67 -2.93 -21.68
N HIS A 137 2.95 -2.15 -20.87
CA HIS A 137 1.77 -2.55 -20.09
C HIS A 137 0.65 -1.48 -20.14
N PRO A 138 0.20 -1.04 -21.33
CA PRO A 138 -0.78 0.05 -21.46
C PRO A 138 -2.13 -0.27 -20.83
N GLU A 139 -2.49 -1.55 -20.70
CA GLU A 139 -3.72 -2.03 -20.05
C GLU A 139 -3.71 -1.91 -18.52
N GLU A 140 -2.53 -1.73 -17.92
CA GLU A 140 -2.38 -1.53 -16.48
C GLU A 140 -2.19 -0.06 -16.10
N MET A 141 -2.14 0.83 -17.10
CA MET A 141 -2.18 2.26 -16.87
C MET A 141 -3.57 2.69 -16.40
N TYR A 142 -3.62 3.79 -15.65
CA TYR A 142 -4.86 4.36 -15.15
C TYR A 142 -5.83 4.76 -16.28
N ASP A 143 -7.13 4.74 -15.95
CA ASP A 143 -8.18 5.15 -16.87
C ASP A 143 -7.94 6.59 -17.38
N GLY A 144 -7.94 6.76 -18.70
CA GLY A 144 -7.74 8.06 -19.34
C GLY A 144 -6.30 8.45 -19.61
N ALA A 145 -5.32 7.58 -19.32
CA ALA A 145 -3.94 7.76 -19.74
C ALA A 145 -3.85 8.00 -21.26
N SER A 146 -3.25 9.12 -21.66
CA SER A 146 -2.96 9.41 -23.07
C SER A 146 -1.78 8.60 -23.57
N ASP A 147 -1.66 8.42 -24.89
CA ASP A 147 -0.49 7.77 -25.52
C ASP A 147 0.83 8.35 -25.01
N SER A 148 0.89 9.68 -24.81
CA SER A 148 2.09 10.35 -24.29
C SER A 148 2.46 10.01 -22.85
N GLN A 149 1.47 9.66 -22.02
CA GLN A 149 1.68 9.22 -20.63
C GLN A 149 2.09 7.76 -20.61
N ILE A 150 1.37 6.92 -21.35
CA ILE A 150 1.69 5.51 -21.56
C ILE A 150 3.15 5.36 -22.02
N ASP A 151 3.59 6.17 -22.99
CA ASP A 151 4.95 6.10 -23.52
C ASP A 151 6.04 6.51 -22.52
N ALA A 152 5.71 7.32 -21.51
CA ALA A 152 6.69 8.06 -20.72
C ALA A 152 6.77 7.68 -19.23
N GLU A 153 5.69 7.11 -18.69
CA GLU A 153 5.52 6.86 -17.27
C GLU A 153 5.93 5.42 -16.89
N ALA A 154 6.31 5.27 -15.63
CA ALA A 154 6.59 4.00 -14.98
C ALA A 154 5.39 3.57 -14.14
N ILE A 155 5.19 2.25 -14.05
CA ILE A 155 4.24 1.60 -13.15
C ILE A 155 5.06 0.88 -12.08
N LEU A 156 4.80 1.17 -10.81
CA LEU A 156 5.46 0.57 -9.66
C LEU A 156 4.45 -0.25 -8.88
N SER A 157 4.76 -1.52 -8.61
CA SER A 157 3.97 -2.38 -7.74
C SER A 157 4.54 -2.32 -6.32
N VAL A 158 3.88 -1.60 -5.42
CA VAL A 158 4.34 -1.41 -4.04
C VAL A 158 3.47 -2.24 -3.10
N THR A 159 4.10 -3.09 -2.29
CA THR A 159 3.40 -3.96 -1.34
C THR A 159 3.73 -3.53 0.09
N ASN A 160 2.70 -3.41 0.93
CA ASN A 160 2.88 -3.27 2.37
C ASN A 160 2.72 -4.64 3.03
N GLN A 161 3.82 -5.25 3.45
CA GLN A 161 3.85 -6.52 4.17
C GLN A 161 3.62 -6.35 5.67
N GLY A 162 3.56 -5.09 6.12
CA GLY A 162 3.36 -4.72 7.51
C GLY A 162 1.92 -4.89 7.97
N THR A 163 1.73 -4.64 9.27
CA THR A 163 0.43 -4.69 9.95
C THR A 163 -0.25 -3.33 10.03
N GLY A 164 0.48 -2.24 9.76
CA GLY A 164 -0.05 -0.88 9.80
C GLY A 164 -0.08 -0.23 8.40
N PRO A 165 -1.10 0.61 8.10
CA PRO A 165 -1.19 1.27 6.81
C PRO A 165 -0.16 2.39 6.67
N THR A 166 0.17 2.78 5.45
CA THR A 166 1.09 3.90 5.22
C THR A 166 0.71 4.64 3.95
N ALA A 167 1.49 5.66 3.58
CA ALA A 167 1.34 6.32 2.30
C ALA A 167 2.70 6.66 1.71
N VAL A 168 2.81 6.48 0.39
CA VAL A 168 3.94 6.95 -0.41
C VAL A 168 3.75 8.44 -0.68
N THR A 169 4.75 9.25 -0.39
CA THR A 169 4.72 10.71 -0.48
C THR A 169 5.55 11.25 -1.64
N ALA A 170 6.55 10.50 -2.11
CA ALA A 170 7.32 10.93 -3.27
C ALA A 170 7.93 9.75 -4.04
N LEU A 171 8.14 9.97 -5.34
CA LEU A 171 8.81 9.08 -6.26
C LEU A 171 9.87 9.85 -7.06
N ARG A 172 11.11 9.36 -7.05
CA ARG A 172 12.24 9.97 -7.78
C ARG A 172 12.97 8.94 -8.63
N PHE A 173 13.44 9.39 -9.78
CA PHE A 173 14.28 8.63 -10.69
C PHE A 173 15.58 9.37 -10.91
N GLU A 174 16.71 8.73 -10.60
CA GLU A 174 18.04 9.29 -10.77
C GLU A 174 18.91 8.46 -11.70
N GLY A 175 19.97 9.05 -12.24
CA GLY A 175 20.93 8.35 -13.10
C GLY A 175 20.56 8.37 -14.58
N ASP A 176 20.74 7.23 -15.25
CA ASP A 176 20.77 7.11 -16.70
C ASP A 176 19.39 6.98 -17.38
N VAL A 177 18.30 7.31 -16.67
CA VAL A 177 16.99 7.46 -17.32
C VAL A 177 16.98 8.65 -18.30
N PRO A 178 16.15 8.61 -19.36
CA PRO A 178 16.06 9.71 -20.32
C PRO A 178 15.77 11.08 -19.67
N PHE A 179 14.85 11.10 -18.71
CA PHE A 179 14.41 12.30 -18.00
C PHE A 179 14.41 12.06 -16.48
N PRO A 180 15.58 12.13 -15.80
CA PRO A 180 15.61 11.95 -14.35
C PRO A 180 14.77 13.03 -13.67
N THR A 181 14.23 12.71 -12.49
CA THR A 181 13.42 13.65 -11.72
C THR A 181 14.26 14.89 -11.41
N HIS A 182 13.69 16.07 -11.67
CA HIS A 182 14.39 17.33 -11.50
C HIS A 182 14.38 17.77 -10.03
N GLU A 183 15.43 18.44 -9.56
CA GLU A 183 15.55 18.94 -8.17
C GLU A 183 14.39 19.84 -7.74
N SER A 184 13.73 20.49 -8.69
CA SER A 184 12.57 21.35 -8.44
C SER A 184 11.37 20.60 -7.85
N TYR A 185 11.29 19.28 -7.99
CA TYR A 185 10.22 18.51 -7.36
C TYR A 185 10.30 18.65 -5.83
N ASP A 186 11.50 18.57 -5.27
CA ASP A 186 11.69 18.75 -3.82
C ASP A 186 11.55 20.22 -3.42
N GLU A 187 11.96 21.17 -4.27
CA GLU A 187 11.81 22.60 -3.99
C GLU A 187 10.35 23.09 -3.98
N ASN A 188 9.48 22.42 -4.74
CA ASN A 188 8.07 22.78 -4.92
C ASN A 188 7.11 21.86 -4.15
N ASP A 189 7.62 20.92 -3.34
CA ASP A 189 6.82 19.90 -2.66
C ASP A 189 5.94 19.07 -3.64
N GLU A 190 6.47 18.76 -4.82
CA GLU A 190 5.84 17.92 -5.84
C GLU A 190 6.22 16.45 -5.61
N SER A 191 5.23 15.56 -5.54
CA SER A 191 5.46 14.14 -5.22
C SER A 191 6.10 13.36 -6.37
N GLY A 192 5.95 13.80 -7.63
CA GLY A 192 6.35 13.01 -8.79
C GLY A 192 5.49 11.77 -9.01
N ILE A 193 4.36 11.65 -8.31
CA ILE A 193 3.41 10.55 -8.37
C ILE A 193 2.15 11.06 -9.04
N TYR A 194 1.63 10.33 -10.02
CA TYR A 194 0.39 10.71 -10.69
C TYR A 194 -0.82 10.47 -9.77
N ASP A 195 -1.75 11.42 -9.75
CA ASP A 195 -3.01 11.31 -9.02
C ASP A 195 -4.11 10.65 -9.88
N PRO A 196 -4.46 9.36 -9.64
CA PRO A 196 -5.51 8.69 -10.38
C PRO A 196 -6.92 9.18 -10.02
N GLU A 197 -7.09 9.88 -8.90
CA GLU A 197 -8.40 10.40 -8.48
C GLU A 197 -8.69 11.78 -9.10
N ASN A 198 -7.73 12.37 -9.81
CA ASN A 198 -7.80 13.73 -10.31
C ASN A 198 -7.63 13.80 -11.84
N ASP A 199 -8.70 14.20 -12.53
CA ASP A 199 -8.78 14.27 -13.99
C ASP A 199 -7.81 15.28 -14.65
N PHE A 200 -7.08 16.08 -13.87
CA PHE A 200 -6.20 17.13 -14.38
C PHE A 200 -4.72 16.70 -14.51
N GLY A 201 -4.38 15.47 -14.15
CA GLY A 201 -3.00 14.94 -14.23
C GLY A 201 -2.02 15.68 -13.34
N ALA A 202 -2.49 16.11 -12.17
CA ALA A 202 -1.67 16.70 -11.13
C ALA A 202 -0.90 15.61 -10.35
N ASP A 203 0.08 16.06 -9.58
CA ASP A 203 0.75 15.21 -8.61
C ASP A 203 -0.20 14.84 -7.47
N ALA A 204 -0.18 13.58 -7.05
CA ALA A 204 -0.83 13.14 -5.82
C ALA A 204 -0.06 13.67 -4.62
N ASP A 205 -0.73 14.20 -3.59
CA ASP A 205 -0.04 14.57 -2.34
C ASP A 205 0.60 13.34 -1.67
N SER A 206 -0.14 12.22 -1.68
CA SER A 206 0.36 10.90 -1.31
C SER A 206 -0.56 9.80 -1.85
N ILE A 207 -0.06 8.57 -1.90
CA ILE A 207 -0.85 7.38 -2.24
C ILE A 207 -0.86 6.44 -1.04
N THR A 208 -2.04 6.18 -0.49
CA THR A 208 -2.21 5.24 0.63
C THR A 208 -1.95 3.80 0.18
N ILE A 209 -1.24 3.06 1.03
CA ILE A 209 -0.99 1.63 0.90
C ILE A 209 -1.47 0.94 2.20
N PRO A 210 -2.66 0.34 2.19
CA PRO A 210 -3.18 -0.43 3.33
C PRO A 210 -2.25 -1.56 3.74
N ALA A 211 -2.38 -2.03 4.99
CA ALA A 211 -1.63 -3.18 5.49
C ALA A 211 -1.98 -4.46 4.69
N GLY A 212 -0.97 -5.23 4.31
CA GLY A 212 -1.15 -6.49 3.57
C GLY A 212 -1.58 -6.34 2.10
N GLU A 213 -1.63 -5.11 1.57
CA GLU A 213 -2.08 -4.84 0.21
C GLU A 213 -0.93 -4.42 -0.74
N THR A 214 -1.16 -4.66 -2.03
CA THR A 214 -0.31 -4.17 -3.13
C THR A 214 -1.06 -3.09 -3.90
N VAL A 215 -0.42 -1.94 -4.07
CA VAL A 215 -0.98 -0.78 -4.79
C VAL A 215 -0.05 -0.42 -5.96
N LEU A 216 -0.65 -0.04 -7.09
CA LEU A 216 0.08 0.51 -8.23
C LEU A 216 0.32 2.00 -8.04
N VAL A 217 1.58 2.41 -8.12
CA VAL A 217 2.02 3.81 -8.08
C VAL A 217 2.55 4.18 -9.46
N TYR A 218 2.04 5.27 -10.03
CA TYR A 218 2.41 5.73 -11.37
C TYR A 218 3.29 6.97 -11.27
N SER A 219 4.35 7.06 -12.08
CA SER A 219 5.20 8.25 -12.08
C SER A 219 4.54 9.40 -12.85
N ASN A 220 4.46 10.59 -12.28
CA ASN A 220 4.12 11.82 -13.03
C ASN A 220 5.35 12.54 -13.59
N SER A 221 6.55 12.23 -13.08
CA SER A 221 7.81 12.84 -13.55
C SER A 221 8.22 12.42 -14.96
N ARG A 222 7.54 11.41 -15.53
CA ARG A 222 7.70 10.91 -16.90
C ARG A 222 9.14 10.57 -17.27
N PRO A 223 9.80 9.69 -16.48
CA PRO A 223 11.24 9.45 -16.57
C PRO A 223 11.69 8.86 -17.91
N PHE A 224 10.77 8.22 -18.64
CA PHE A 224 11.03 7.54 -19.90
C PHE A 224 10.45 8.27 -21.12
N SER A 225 10.12 9.57 -20.98
CA SER A 225 9.60 10.38 -22.10
C SER A 225 10.43 10.19 -23.38
N PRO A 226 9.79 9.93 -24.54
CA PRO A 226 10.48 9.85 -25.81
C PRO A 226 11.29 11.13 -26.06
N ALA A 227 12.57 10.98 -26.37
CA ALA A 227 13.51 12.09 -26.45
C ALA A 227 13.30 12.94 -27.71
N GLY A 228 12.23 13.75 -27.75
CA GLY A 228 11.93 14.61 -28.90
C GLY A 228 12.91 15.76 -29.13
N THR A 229 13.74 16.15 -28.15
CA THR A 229 14.71 17.26 -28.32
C THR A 229 15.98 17.22 -27.45
N ARG A 230 16.23 16.15 -26.69
CA ARG A 230 17.48 16.00 -25.91
C ARG A 230 17.97 14.56 -25.92
N SER A 231 18.63 14.19 -27.02
CA SER A 231 19.86 13.40 -27.17
C SER A 231 20.27 12.27 -26.21
N LYS A 232 19.52 11.90 -25.17
CA LYS A 232 20.04 11.08 -24.08
C LYS A 232 20.18 9.60 -24.41
N CYS A 233 19.25 8.99 -25.14
CA CYS A 233 19.40 7.59 -25.55
C CYS A 233 20.71 7.36 -26.34
N ASN A 234 21.12 8.35 -27.13
CA ASN A 234 22.37 8.29 -27.90
C ASN A 234 23.60 8.74 -27.11
N SER A 235 23.42 9.48 -26.01
CA SER A 235 24.53 9.96 -25.17
C SER A 235 24.86 9.05 -23.99
N VAL A 236 23.92 8.23 -23.54
CA VAL A 236 24.11 7.28 -22.41
C VAL A 236 24.81 5.99 -22.86
N GLY A 237 24.79 5.69 -24.16
CA GLY A 237 25.31 4.44 -24.70
C GLY A 237 24.25 3.34 -24.66
N ARG A 238 24.63 2.08 -24.93
CA ARG A 238 23.67 0.97 -25.02
C ARG A 238 23.13 0.51 -23.67
N ASN A 239 23.86 0.76 -22.59
CA ASN A 239 23.51 0.33 -21.25
C ASN A 239 23.77 1.49 -20.28
N GLY A 240 22.93 1.63 -19.26
CA GLY A 240 23.12 2.56 -18.15
C GLY A 240 22.64 1.95 -16.83
N GLN A 241 22.73 2.73 -15.76
CA GLN A 241 22.16 2.38 -14.47
C GLN A 241 21.31 3.55 -13.96
N PHE A 242 20.18 3.25 -13.34
CA PHE A 242 19.36 4.24 -12.68
C PHE A 242 18.88 3.75 -11.33
N THR A 243 18.51 4.70 -10.49
CA THR A 243 18.03 4.44 -9.13
C THR A 243 16.64 5.01 -8.98
N VAL A 244 15.79 4.27 -8.30
CA VAL A 244 14.43 4.69 -7.94
C VAL A 244 14.38 4.88 -6.43
N HIS A 245 13.94 6.06 -6.02
CA HIS A 245 13.70 6.38 -4.62
C HIS A 245 12.20 6.53 -4.38
N LEU A 246 11.67 5.74 -3.46
CA LEU A 246 10.30 5.81 -2.99
C LEU A 246 10.30 6.27 -1.54
N PHE A 247 9.61 7.38 -1.27
CA PHE A 247 9.51 7.98 0.06
C PHE A 247 8.13 7.70 0.64
N ALA A 248 8.05 7.39 1.93
CA ALA A 248 6.79 7.11 2.63
C ALA A 248 6.76 7.75 4.02
N ILE A 249 5.57 7.92 4.60
CA ILE A 249 5.37 8.65 5.87
C ILE A 249 6.13 8.02 7.04
N HIS A 250 6.10 6.69 7.14
CA HIS A 250 6.60 5.97 8.31
C HIS A 250 7.96 5.31 8.11
N ASP A 251 8.50 5.33 6.90
CA ASP A 251 9.82 4.75 6.64
C ASP A 251 10.92 5.75 6.95
N ALA A 252 11.81 5.36 7.86
CA ALA A 252 13.01 6.12 8.20
C ALA A 252 14.10 6.02 7.11
N ALA A 253 13.90 5.18 6.09
CA ALA A 253 14.82 4.97 4.99
C ALA A 253 14.08 4.86 3.66
N ASP A 254 14.39 5.77 2.75
CA ASP A 254 13.94 5.76 1.36
C ASP A 254 14.15 4.38 0.73
N ILE A 255 13.09 3.76 0.19
CA ILE A 255 13.25 2.51 -0.55
C ILE A 255 13.99 2.85 -1.83
N THR A 256 15.21 2.33 -1.92
CA THR A 256 16.15 2.64 -2.97
C THR A 256 16.45 1.36 -3.74
N LEU A 257 16.08 1.33 -5.02
CA LEU A 257 16.33 0.19 -5.89
C LEU A 257 17.12 0.61 -7.12
N GLU A 258 18.12 -0.21 -7.47
CA GLU A 258 19.01 0.03 -8.60
C GLU A 258 18.64 -0.87 -9.78
N TYR A 259 18.54 -0.28 -10.96
CA TYR A 259 18.16 -0.95 -12.19
C TYR A 259 19.20 -0.73 -13.28
N LEU A 260 19.42 -1.76 -14.08
CA LEU A 260 20.09 -1.66 -15.36
C LEU A 260 19.06 -1.23 -16.41
N ILE A 261 19.49 -0.34 -17.31
CA ILE A 261 18.69 0.10 -18.45
C ILE A 261 19.42 -0.20 -19.75
N HIS A 262 18.74 -0.86 -20.68
CA HIS A 262 19.26 -1.27 -21.98
C HIS A 262 18.56 -0.53 -23.11
N TYR A 263 19.33 0.24 -23.89
CA TYR A 263 18.87 0.95 -25.07
C TYR A 263 19.13 0.08 -26.31
N LEU A 264 18.06 -0.54 -26.82
CA LEU A 264 18.15 -1.53 -27.90
C LEU A 264 18.29 -0.90 -29.29
N SER A 265 17.89 0.35 -29.47
CA SER A 265 18.01 1.09 -30.74
C SER A 265 18.44 2.54 -30.49
N SER A 266 19.57 2.94 -31.10
CA SER A 266 20.09 4.31 -31.08
C SER A 266 19.65 5.16 -32.29
N ASP A 267 19.02 4.52 -33.28
CA ASP A 267 18.80 5.11 -34.61
C ASP A 267 17.30 5.35 -34.92
N SER A 268 16.41 4.99 -33.99
CA SER A 268 14.97 5.23 -34.09
C SER A 268 14.55 6.47 -33.29
N GLU A 269 13.53 7.19 -33.77
CA GLU A 269 12.88 8.27 -33.00
C GLU A 269 12.26 7.74 -31.69
N ASP A 270 11.97 6.44 -31.66
CA ASP A 270 11.46 5.70 -30.50
C ASP A 270 12.62 4.93 -29.84
N CYS A 271 13.09 5.39 -28.67
CA CYS A 271 14.07 4.64 -27.90
C CYS A 271 13.42 3.36 -27.37
N VAL A 272 13.83 2.20 -27.87
CA VAL A 272 13.41 0.91 -27.31
C VAL A 272 14.27 0.65 -26.07
N ILE A 273 13.60 0.47 -24.93
CA ILE A 273 14.21 0.38 -23.60
C ILE A 273 13.80 -0.95 -22.97
N GLU A 274 14.76 -1.66 -22.39
CA GLU A 274 14.50 -2.77 -21.47
C GLU A 274 15.14 -2.41 -20.11
N ILE A 275 14.52 -2.87 -19.02
CA ILE A 275 14.99 -2.63 -17.65
C ILE A 275 15.13 -3.95 -16.90
N GLU A 276 16.16 -4.06 -16.08
CA GLU A 276 16.43 -5.23 -15.24
C GLU A 276 16.85 -4.78 -13.85
N GLU A 277 16.31 -5.40 -12.80
CA GLU A 277 16.71 -5.11 -11.43
C GLU A 277 18.13 -5.62 -11.16
N THR A 278 18.92 -4.84 -10.41
CA THR A 278 20.27 -5.22 -10.00
C THR A 278 20.19 -6.00 -8.69
N ALA A 279 20.53 -7.29 -8.73
CA ALA A 279 20.55 -8.18 -7.56
C ALA A 279 21.60 -7.83 -6.50
#